data_AF-A0A528B3J5-F1
#
_entry.id   AF-A0A528B3J5-F1
#
_cell.length_a   1.000
_cell.length_b   1.000
_cell.length_c   1.000
_cell.angle_alpha   90.00
_cell.angle_beta   90.00
_cell.angle_gamma   90.00
#
_symmetry.space_group_name_H-M   'P 1'
#
loop_
_entity.id
_entity.type
_entity.pdbx_description
1 polymer ?
#
loop_
_entity_poly.entity_id
_entity_poly.type
_entity_poly.pdbx_seq_one_letter_code
_entity_poly.pdbx_strand_id
1 'polypeptide(L)'
;MTDLDATPPRAWPILRLNSFRAKFLIVVGGAVLFDLLVGGGVALWNVNRLSRDATHQIESGLTKASQEYLQNYIETTALRADLLFGRMHSEVTALAASMQQLIDYPEAKDAIGKALAKNPYFNAPLAYDATGNWLQTRQGSPSVMSVWGYLLSADHQPKPEILRDIQESAIFDIFGTSQMSTGAKKLQVYYVGPKAGPIMRTVPYSDQAQTFDKLYPGHDKANFWDFFFPGVYEGWEGWIRKPDSRPVKGDDITATAPYIDAITGKLIVSFF
;
A
#
# COMPACT_ATOMS: atom_id res chain seq x y z
N MET A 1 -28.77 -51.46 -92.53
CA MET A 1 -28.91 -51.29 -91.07
C MET A 1 -28.21 -49.99 -90.72
N THR A 2 -28.91 -48.86 -90.93
CA THR A 2 -29.81 -48.14 -90.01
C THR A 2 -29.07 -47.13 -89.16
N ASP A 3 -29.27 -45.87 -89.58
CA ASP A 3 -29.28 -44.59 -88.88
C ASP A 3 -28.93 -44.53 -87.40
N LEU A 4 -28.03 -43.59 -87.08
CA LEU A 4 -28.05 -42.85 -85.83
C LEU A 4 -28.13 -41.35 -86.16
N ASP A 5 -29.31 -40.81 -85.88
CA ASP A 5 -29.68 -39.40 -85.88
C ASP A 5 -28.70 -38.54 -85.08
N ALA A 6 -27.93 -37.69 -85.76
CA ALA A 6 -27.28 -36.54 -85.15
C ALA A 6 -28.22 -35.34 -85.28
N THR A 7 -28.99 -35.06 -84.22
CA THR A 7 -29.73 -33.80 -84.09
C THR A 7 -28.74 -32.64 -83.89
N PRO A 8 -28.78 -31.56 -84.70
CA PRO A 8 -27.89 -30.42 -84.49
C PRO A 8 -28.32 -29.63 -83.24
N PRO A 9 -27.38 -28.98 -82.53
CA PRO A 9 -27.70 -28.17 -81.35
C PRO A 9 -28.59 -26.99 -81.76
N ARG A 10 -29.64 -26.75 -80.98
CA ARG A 10 -30.51 -25.56 -81.10
C ARG A 10 -29.66 -24.30 -81.04
N ALA A 11 -29.63 -23.57 -82.16
CA ALA A 11 -29.10 -22.22 -82.22
C ALA A 11 -29.78 -21.35 -81.15
N TRP A 12 -28.99 -20.75 -80.27
CA TRP A 12 -29.49 -19.71 -79.37
C TRP A 12 -30.12 -18.59 -80.20
N PRO A 13 -31.29 -18.07 -79.82
CA PRO A 13 -31.94 -17.03 -80.59
C PRO A 13 -31.07 -15.78 -80.53
N ILE A 14 -30.45 -15.45 -81.67
CA ILE A 14 -29.77 -14.18 -81.87
C ILE A 14 -30.86 -13.09 -81.78
N LEU A 15 -30.87 -12.37 -80.65
CA LEU A 15 -31.77 -11.26 -80.37
C LEU A 15 -31.62 -10.20 -81.47
N ARG A 16 -32.59 -10.13 -82.40
CA ARG A 16 -32.68 -9.04 -83.36
C ARG A 16 -33.21 -7.79 -82.65
N LEU A 17 -32.35 -6.77 -82.54
CA LEU A 17 -32.59 -5.48 -81.85
C LEU A 17 -33.86 -4.72 -82.34
N ASN A 18 -34.38 -5.03 -83.53
CA ASN A 18 -35.58 -4.40 -84.08
C ASN A 18 -36.90 -5.12 -83.75
N SER A 19 -36.89 -6.22 -82.98
CA SER A 19 -38.12 -6.94 -82.60
C SER A 19 -38.77 -6.35 -81.34
N PHE A 20 -40.11 -6.33 -81.29
CA PHE A 20 -40.88 -5.86 -80.12
C PHE A 20 -40.50 -6.58 -78.83
N ARG A 21 -40.23 -7.90 -78.90
CA ARG A 21 -39.78 -8.71 -77.75
C ARG A 21 -38.41 -8.29 -77.22
N ALA A 22 -37.46 -7.94 -78.09
CA ALA A 22 -36.15 -7.43 -77.68
C ALA A 22 -36.28 -6.06 -77.01
N LYS A 23 -37.09 -5.14 -77.57
CA LYS A 23 -37.36 -3.82 -76.98
C LYS A 23 -38.03 -3.94 -75.61
N PHE A 24 -39.00 -4.84 -75.46
CA PHE A 24 -39.67 -5.11 -74.18
C PHE A 24 -38.72 -5.67 -73.12
N LEU A 25 -37.91 -6.69 -73.47
CA LEU A 25 -36.93 -7.28 -72.55
C LEU A 25 -35.85 -6.28 -72.11
N ILE A 26 -35.42 -5.39 -73.00
CA ILE A 26 -34.46 -4.33 -72.66
C ILE A 26 -35.07 -3.31 -71.70
N VAL A 27 -36.32 -2.89 -71.93
CA VAL A 27 -36.98 -1.90 -71.05
C VAL A 27 -37.28 -2.49 -69.68
N VAL A 28 -37.87 -3.69 -69.62
CA VAL A 28 -38.21 -4.34 -68.35
C VAL A 28 -36.95 -4.81 -67.62
N GLY A 29 -36.02 -5.46 -68.31
CA GLY A 29 -34.74 -5.87 -67.73
C GLY A 29 -33.89 -4.69 -67.26
N GLY A 30 -33.89 -3.60 -68.02
CA GLY A 30 -33.22 -2.35 -67.64
C GLY A 30 -33.84 -1.70 -66.40
N ALA A 31 -35.18 -1.67 -66.30
CA ALA A 31 -35.87 -1.16 -65.12
C ALA A 31 -35.57 -2.00 -63.87
N VAL A 32 -35.58 -3.33 -63.97
CA VAL A 32 -35.25 -4.23 -62.85
C VAL A 32 -33.77 -4.11 -62.45
N LEU A 33 -32.84 -4.04 -63.41
CA LEU A 33 -31.42 -3.83 -63.12
C LEU A 33 -31.16 -2.47 -62.48
N PHE A 34 -31.84 -1.43 -62.96
CA PHE A 34 -31.73 -0.10 -62.38
C PHE A 34 -32.24 -0.08 -60.94
N ASP A 35 -33.39 -0.71 -60.67
CA ASP A 35 -33.96 -0.81 -59.32
C ASP A 35 -33.05 -1.62 -58.38
N LEU A 36 -32.46 -2.72 -58.84
CA LEU A 36 -31.49 -3.51 -58.08
C LEU A 36 -30.20 -2.72 -57.79
N LEU A 37 -29.70 -1.94 -58.76
CA LEU A 37 -28.51 -1.11 -58.57
C LEU A 37 -28.75 0.04 -57.60
N VAL A 38 -29.88 0.72 -57.73
CA VAL A 38 -30.27 1.82 -56.84
C VAL A 38 -30.57 1.29 -55.44
N GLY A 39 -31.40 0.26 -55.32
CA GLY A 39 -31.75 -0.38 -54.06
C GLY A 39 -30.53 -1.00 -53.36
N GLY A 40 -29.69 -1.70 -54.11
CA GLY A 40 -28.42 -2.27 -53.60
C GLY A 40 -27.43 -1.19 -53.17
N GLY A 41 -27.29 -0.11 -53.95
CA GLY A 41 -26.44 1.03 -53.61
C GLY A 41 -26.89 1.74 -52.34
N VAL A 42 -28.21 2.00 -52.20
CA VAL A 42 -28.80 2.61 -50.99
C VAL A 42 -28.64 1.69 -49.78
N ALA A 43 -28.87 0.39 -49.94
CA ALA A 43 -28.69 -0.58 -48.86
C ALA A 43 -27.22 -0.64 -48.38
N LEU A 44 -26.26 -0.72 -49.31
CA LEU A 44 -24.83 -0.72 -48.98
C LEU A 44 -24.41 0.60 -48.32
N TRP A 45 -24.90 1.73 -48.80
CA TRP A 45 -24.63 3.03 -48.20
C TRP A 45 -25.17 3.14 -46.78
N ASN A 46 -26.41 2.71 -46.55
CA ASN A 46 -27.02 2.71 -45.22
C ASN A 46 -26.26 1.80 -44.26
N VAL A 47 -25.91 0.57 -44.67
CA VAL A 47 -25.14 -0.38 -43.83
C VAL A 47 -23.76 0.19 -43.50
N ASN A 48 -23.06 0.77 -44.48
CA ASN A 48 -21.73 1.33 -44.24
C ASN A 48 -21.78 2.55 -43.29
N ARG A 49 -22.80 3.42 -43.45
CA ARG A 49 -23.03 4.55 -42.56
C ARG A 49 -23.36 4.08 -41.14
N LEU A 50 -24.32 3.16 -40.98
CA LEU A 50 -24.68 2.58 -39.68
C LEU A 50 -23.50 1.88 -39.01
N SER A 51 -22.71 1.12 -39.77
CA SER A 51 -21.51 0.45 -39.25
C SER A 51 -20.50 1.48 -38.75
N ARG A 52 -20.24 2.55 -39.49
CA ARG A 52 -19.29 3.58 -39.09
C ARG A 52 -19.77 4.37 -37.87
N ASP A 53 -21.05 4.73 -37.83
CA ASP A 53 -21.65 5.42 -36.69
C ASP A 53 -21.64 4.52 -35.44
N ALA A 54 -21.94 3.23 -35.59
CA ALA A 54 -21.86 2.24 -34.51
C ALA A 54 -20.41 2.05 -34.02
N THR A 55 -19.43 1.94 -34.93
CA THR A 55 -18.00 1.83 -34.54
C THR A 55 -17.55 3.06 -33.76
N HIS A 56 -17.90 4.27 -34.19
CA HIS A 56 -17.57 5.49 -33.46
C HIS A 56 -18.24 5.57 -32.09
N GLN A 57 -19.51 5.16 -31.97
CA GLN A 57 -20.20 5.12 -30.69
C GLN A 57 -19.60 4.07 -29.74
N ILE A 58 -19.21 2.91 -30.26
CA ILE A 58 -18.54 1.86 -29.48
C ILE A 58 -17.17 2.35 -28.99
N GLU A 59 -16.37 2.96 -29.86
CA GLU A 59 -15.06 3.49 -29.50
C GLU A 59 -15.18 4.57 -28.42
N SER A 60 -16.04 5.58 -28.65
CA SER A 60 -16.28 6.65 -27.67
C SER A 60 -16.83 6.10 -26.34
N GLY A 61 -17.74 5.12 -26.40
CA GLY A 61 -18.29 4.45 -25.23
C GLY A 61 -17.21 3.69 -24.45
N LEU A 62 -16.31 2.99 -25.13
CA LEU A 62 -15.22 2.24 -24.52
C LEU A 62 -14.18 3.17 -23.89
N THR A 63 -13.81 4.27 -24.59
CA THR A 63 -12.89 5.28 -24.05
C THR A 63 -13.49 5.94 -22.81
N LYS A 64 -14.75 6.36 -22.86
CA LYS A 64 -15.44 6.95 -21.71
C LYS A 64 -15.53 5.98 -20.54
N ALA A 65 -15.95 4.73 -20.79
CA ALA A 65 -16.05 3.71 -19.75
C ALA A 65 -14.67 3.40 -19.13
N SER A 66 -13.61 3.37 -19.93
CA SER A 66 -12.25 3.14 -19.46
C SER A 66 -11.74 4.33 -18.63
N GLN A 67 -12.02 5.56 -19.05
CA GLN A 67 -11.67 6.76 -18.28
C GLN A 67 -12.43 6.82 -16.96
N GLU A 68 -13.74 6.60 -16.98
CA GLU A 68 -14.57 6.54 -15.76
C GLU A 68 -14.09 5.43 -14.83
N TYR A 69 -13.76 4.24 -15.36
CA TYR A 69 -13.21 3.15 -14.57
C TYR A 69 -11.89 3.54 -13.90
N LEU A 70 -10.92 4.09 -14.66
CA LEU A 70 -9.62 4.50 -14.12
C LEU A 70 -9.77 5.63 -13.09
N GLN A 71 -10.61 6.62 -13.36
CA GLN A 71 -10.86 7.72 -12.44
C GLN A 71 -11.49 7.21 -11.15
N ASN A 72 -12.57 6.42 -11.23
CA ASN A 72 -13.20 5.82 -10.07
C ASN A 72 -12.24 4.92 -9.29
N TYR A 73 -11.39 4.18 -9.98
CA TYR A 73 -10.37 3.34 -9.36
C TYR A 73 -9.35 4.19 -8.58
N ILE A 74 -8.86 5.28 -9.18
CA ILE A 74 -7.91 6.20 -8.54
C ILE A 74 -8.55 6.88 -7.34
N GLU A 75 -9.75 7.46 -7.50
CA GLU A 75 -10.48 8.15 -6.43
C GLU A 75 -10.81 7.20 -5.28
N THR A 76 -11.29 5.99 -5.58
CA THR A 76 -11.57 4.97 -4.56
C THR A 76 -10.30 4.53 -3.85
N THR A 77 -9.19 4.39 -4.58
CA THR A 77 -7.90 4.00 -4.00
C THR A 77 -7.34 5.10 -3.10
N ALA A 78 -7.41 6.36 -3.55
CA ALA A 78 -7.03 7.53 -2.77
C ALA A 78 -7.86 7.64 -1.48
N LEU A 79 -9.19 7.53 -1.58
CA LEU A 79 -10.07 7.55 -0.41
C LEU A 79 -9.74 6.41 0.58
N ARG A 80 -9.47 5.20 0.08
CA ARG A 80 -9.06 4.08 0.94
C ARG A 80 -7.72 4.33 1.61
N ALA A 81 -6.76 4.94 0.91
CA ALA A 81 -5.47 5.30 1.47
C ALA A 81 -5.62 6.39 2.55
N ASP A 82 -6.42 7.43 2.30
CA ASP A 82 -6.69 8.50 3.25
C ASP A 82 -7.37 7.97 4.52
N LEU A 83 -8.36 7.09 4.37
CA LEU A 83 -9.00 6.44 5.52
C LEU A 83 -8.03 5.56 6.32
N LEU A 84 -7.09 4.89 5.64
CA LEU A 84 -6.05 4.10 6.30
C LEU A 84 -5.07 5.01 7.06
N PHE A 85 -4.60 6.10 6.45
CA PHE A 85 -3.72 7.06 7.11
C PHE A 85 -4.40 7.76 8.28
N GLY A 86 -5.65 8.21 8.12
CA GLY A 86 -6.44 8.80 9.21
C GLY A 86 -6.62 7.85 10.38
N ARG A 87 -6.80 6.55 10.11
CA ARG A 87 -6.82 5.51 11.16
C ARG A 87 -5.46 5.36 11.84
N MET A 88 -4.36 5.29 11.09
CA MET A 88 -3.01 5.21 11.66
C MET A 88 -2.69 6.43 12.54
N HIS A 89 -3.01 7.64 12.07
CA HIS A 89 -2.82 8.87 12.85
C HIS A 89 -3.62 8.83 14.15
N SER A 90 -4.88 8.38 14.10
CA SER A 90 -5.71 8.25 15.31
C SER A 90 -5.14 7.24 16.31
N GLU A 91 -4.62 6.11 15.83
CA GLU A 91 -4.02 5.07 16.68
C GLU A 91 -2.72 5.53 17.34
N VAL A 92 -1.83 6.18 16.59
CA VAL A 92 -0.58 6.77 17.12
C VAL A 92 -0.89 7.90 18.10
N THR A 93 -1.85 8.77 17.78
CA THR A 93 -2.30 9.85 18.69
C THR A 93 -2.82 9.28 20.01
N ALA A 94 -3.64 8.23 19.96
CA ALA A 94 -4.16 7.59 21.16
C ALA A 94 -3.04 6.94 22.01
N LEU A 95 -2.05 6.32 21.37
CA LEU A 95 -0.87 5.78 22.05
C LEU A 95 -0.06 6.89 22.71
N ALA A 96 0.27 7.94 21.96
CA ALA A 96 1.04 9.08 22.42
C ALA A 96 0.35 9.76 23.60
N ALA A 97 -0.96 10.04 23.52
CA ALA A 97 -1.73 10.59 24.62
C ALA A 97 -1.71 9.68 25.87
N SER A 98 -1.82 8.36 25.69
CA SER A 98 -1.75 7.40 26.81
C SER A 98 -0.38 7.40 27.47
N MET A 99 0.71 7.51 26.69
CA MET A 99 2.07 7.61 27.21
C MET A 99 2.33 8.96 27.87
N GLN A 100 1.81 10.05 27.31
CA GLN A 100 1.92 11.40 27.86
C GLN A 100 1.26 11.49 29.24
N GLN A 101 0.11 10.84 29.45
CA GLN A 101 -0.51 10.77 30.78
C GLN A 101 0.44 10.15 31.82
N LEU A 102 1.24 9.16 31.46
CA LEU A 102 2.22 8.58 32.40
C LEU A 102 3.39 9.53 32.68
N ILE A 103 3.76 10.35 31.71
CA ILE A 103 4.77 11.40 31.89
C ILE A 103 4.23 12.50 32.83
N ASP A 104 2.98 12.90 32.63
CA ASP A 104 2.32 13.96 33.41
C ASP A 104 2.02 13.51 34.86
N TYR A 105 1.85 12.20 35.10
CA TYR A 105 1.59 11.60 36.41
C TYR A 105 2.71 10.63 36.83
N PRO A 106 3.91 11.12 37.20
CA PRO A 106 5.09 10.30 37.43
C PRO A 106 4.96 9.30 38.59
N GLU A 107 4.21 9.64 39.64
CA GLU A 107 3.96 8.73 40.77
C GLU A 107 3.14 7.50 40.33
N ALA A 108 2.13 7.71 39.48
CA ALA A 108 1.32 6.63 38.91
C ALA A 108 2.16 5.77 37.95
N LYS A 109 2.98 6.40 37.10
CA LYS A 109 3.92 5.71 36.21
C LYS A 109 4.85 4.78 36.99
N ASP A 110 5.49 5.28 38.06
CA ASP A 110 6.38 4.49 38.90
C ASP A 110 5.64 3.34 39.61
N ALA A 111 4.46 3.61 40.18
CA ALA A 111 3.65 2.58 40.83
C ALA A 111 3.26 1.44 39.86
N ILE A 112 2.84 1.78 38.64
CA ILE A 112 2.49 0.78 37.63
C ILE A 112 3.74 0.02 37.17
N GLY A 113 4.85 0.73 36.88
CA GLY A 113 6.11 0.08 36.51
C GLY A 113 6.59 -0.92 37.56
N LYS A 114 6.52 -0.55 38.86
CA LYS A 114 6.82 -1.46 39.99
C LYS A 114 5.89 -2.66 40.05
N ALA A 115 4.61 -2.48 39.74
CA ALA A 115 3.64 -3.58 39.70
C ALA A 115 3.95 -4.56 38.56
N LEU A 116 4.25 -4.05 37.37
CA LEU A 116 4.60 -4.85 36.20
C LEU A 116 5.93 -5.60 36.39
N ALA A 117 6.92 -4.96 37.01
CA ALA A 117 8.22 -5.58 37.32
C ALA A 117 8.11 -6.85 38.20
N LYS A 118 7.05 -6.98 39.01
CA LYS A 118 6.80 -8.16 39.86
C LYS A 118 6.19 -9.34 39.11
N ASN A 119 5.66 -9.12 37.90
CA ASN A 119 5.05 -10.16 37.10
C ASN A 119 6.06 -10.73 36.09
N PRO A 120 6.41 -12.02 36.15
CA PRO A 120 7.35 -12.64 35.21
C PRO A 120 6.97 -12.51 33.74
N TYR A 121 5.67 -12.33 33.44
CA TYR A 121 5.19 -12.09 32.08
C TYR A 121 5.68 -10.74 31.53
N PHE A 122 5.62 -9.67 32.32
CA PHE A 122 6.02 -8.31 31.91
C PHE A 122 7.48 -7.97 32.23
N ASN A 123 8.15 -8.80 33.01
CA ASN A 123 9.55 -8.61 33.43
C ASN A 123 10.40 -9.82 33.05
N ALA A 124 10.41 -10.14 31.76
CA ALA A 124 11.24 -11.23 31.28
C ALA A 124 12.73 -10.88 31.40
N PRO A 125 13.59 -11.88 31.70
CA PRO A 125 15.02 -11.64 31.86
C PRO A 125 15.67 -11.23 30.53
N LEU A 126 16.61 -10.29 30.64
CA LEU A 126 17.49 -9.89 29.55
C LEU A 126 18.65 -10.88 29.40
N ALA A 127 18.98 -11.21 28.16
CA ALA A 127 20.14 -12.03 27.80
C ALA A 127 21.17 -11.17 27.07
N TYR A 128 22.42 -11.22 27.51
CA TYR A 128 23.53 -10.51 26.88
C TYR A 128 24.08 -11.30 25.70
N ASP A 129 24.23 -10.63 24.57
CA ASP A 129 24.96 -11.12 23.42
C ASP A 129 26.33 -10.43 23.35
N ALA A 130 27.40 -11.20 23.54
CA ALA A 130 28.76 -10.68 23.53
C ALA A 130 29.28 -10.33 22.14
N THR A 131 28.67 -10.86 21.07
CA THR A 131 29.09 -10.61 19.68
C THR A 131 28.53 -9.28 19.19
N GLY A 132 27.24 -9.05 19.43
CA GLY A 132 26.55 -7.81 19.06
C GLY A 132 26.60 -6.72 20.14
N ASN A 133 27.07 -7.05 21.35
CA ASN A 133 27.16 -6.12 22.48
C ASN A 133 25.82 -5.45 22.81
N TRP A 134 24.80 -6.26 23.05
CA TRP A 134 23.47 -5.79 23.42
C TRP A 134 22.79 -6.77 24.39
N LEU A 135 21.77 -6.29 25.10
CA LEU A 135 20.86 -7.11 25.89
C LEU A 135 19.52 -7.20 25.16
N GLN A 136 18.91 -8.39 25.11
CA GLN A 136 17.54 -8.55 24.63
C GLN A 136 16.75 -9.54 25.48
N THR A 137 15.44 -9.34 25.62
CA THR A 137 14.57 -10.39 26.17
C THR A 137 14.53 -11.61 25.25
N ARG A 138 14.40 -12.79 25.85
CA ARG A 138 14.15 -14.04 25.10
C ARG A 138 12.68 -14.12 24.68
N GLN A 139 12.39 -14.98 23.71
CA GLN A 139 11.03 -15.28 23.29
C GLN A 139 10.16 -15.74 24.49
N GLY A 140 8.93 -15.23 24.56
CA GLY A 140 7.97 -15.52 25.65
C GLY A 140 7.45 -14.27 26.35
N SER A 141 8.09 -13.13 26.13
CA SER A 141 7.63 -11.80 26.57
C SER A 141 6.54 -11.22 25.64
N PRO A 142 5.68 -10.31 26.15
CA PRO A 142 4.70 -9.59 25.35
C PRO A 142 5.34 -8.73 24.26
N SER A 143 6.49 -8.12 24.56
CA SER A 143 7.32 -7.37 23.62
C SER A 143 8.79 -7.79 23.71
N VAL A 144 9.55 -7.52 22.65
CA VAL A 144 11.02 -7.57 22.68
C VAL A 144 11.51 -6.31 23.38
N MET A 145 12.32 -6.43 24.42
CA MET A 145 13.09 -5.31 24.96
C MET A 145 14.54 -5.45 24.51
N SER A 146 15.09 -4.43 23.88
CA SER A 146 16.48 -4.35 23.44
C SER A 146 17.20 -3.16 24.10
N VAL A 147 18.40 -3.41 24.63
CA VAL A 147 19.27 -2.39 25.24
C VAL A 147 20.64 -2.48 24.60
N TRP A 148 21.13 -1.34 24.08
CA TRP A 148 22.35 -1.26 23.29
C TRP A 148 23.60 -1.17 24.17
N GLY A 149 24.75 -1.60 23.64
CA GLY A 149 26.01 -1.69 24.37
C GLY A 149 26.48 -0.39 25.03
N TYR A 150 26.28 0.77 24.39
CA TYR A 150 26.63 2.07 24.97
C TYR A 150 25.76 2.48 26.19
N LEU A 151 24.67 1.76 26.44
CA LEU A 151 23.80 1.91 27.60
C LEU A 151 24.14 0.95 28.74
N LEU A 152 25.15 0.09 28.55
CA LEU A 152 25.60 -0.88 29.52
C LEU A 152 26.79 -0.35 30.34
N SER A 153 26.92 -0.83 31.56
CA SER A 153 28.13 -0.68 32.38
C SER A 153 29.20 -1.70 31.99
N ALA A 154 30.39 -1.59 32.60
CA ALA A 154 31.53 -2.46 32.30
C ALA A 154 31.31 -3.95 32.62
N ASP A 155 30.31 -4.26 33.44
CA ASP A 155 29.85 -5.61 33.79
C ASP A 155 28.72 -6.13 32.87
N HIS A 156 28.44 -5.42 31.78
CA HIS A 156 27.39 -5.72 30.80
C HIS A 156 25.96 -5.70 31.36
N GLN A 157 25.75 -5.02 32.50
CA GLN A 157 24.42 -4.73 33.01
C GLN A 157 23.92 -3.38 32.49
N PRO A 158 22.60 -3.15 32.38
CA PRO A 158 22.10 -1.80 32.10
C PRO A 158 22.51 -0.83 33.22
N LYS A 159 22.93 0.39 32.85
CA LYS A 159 23.22 1.44 33.84
C LYS A 159 21.99 1.74 34.71
N PRO A 160 22.14 2.27 35.94
CA PRO A 160 21.02 2.50 36.86
C PRO A 160 19.87 3.33 36.26
N GLU A 161 20.19 4.36 35.49
CA GLU A 161 19.20 5.18 34.78
C GLU A 161 18.42 4.37 33.72
N ILE A 162 19.09 3.42 33.06
CA ILE A 162 18.50 2.56 32.03
C ILE A 162 17.62 1.47 32.65
N LEU A 163 17.99 0.96 33.83
CA LEU A 163 17.12 0.04 34.59
C LEU A 163 15.77 0.69 34.92
N ARG A 164 15.78 1.98 35.29
CA ARG A 164 14.55 2.74 35.51
C ARG A 164 13.74 2.86 34.21
N ASP A 165 14.38 3.20 33.09
CA ASP A 165 13.69 3.33 31.80
C ASP A 165 13.08 2.00 31.33
N ILE A 166 13.78 0.87 31.56
CA ILE A 166 13.27 -0.49 31.28
C ILE A 166 12.00 -0.77 32.09
N GLN A 167 12.00 -0.41 33.37
CA GLN A 167 10.87 -0.60 34.27
C GLN A 167 9.69 0.29 33.90
N GLU A 168 9.93 1.58 33.66
CA GLU A 168 8.88 2.56 33.31
C GLU A 168 8.25 2.25 31.95
N SER A 169 9.04 1.74 31.00
CA SER A 169 8.54 1.34 29.69
C SER A 169 7.76 0.02 29.69
N ALA A 170 7.74 -0.75 30.78
CA ALA A 170 7.02 -2.03 30.85
C ALA A 170 5.52 -1.92 30.56
N ILE A 171 4.94 -0.74 30.79
CA ILE A 171 3.56 -0.43 30.43
C ILE A 171 3.26 -0.63 28.93
N PHE A 172 4.27 -0.47 28.07
CA PHE A 172 4.16 -0.69 26.65
C PHE A 172 3.75 -2.13 26.32
N ASP A 173 4.06 -3.10 27.17
CA ASP A 173 3.63 -4.48 26.98
C ASP A 173 2.11 -4.65 27.04
N ILE A 174 1.39 -3.69 27.63
CA ILE A 174 -0.07 -3.64 27.65
C ILE A 174 -0.58 -2.86 26.44
N PHE A 175 -0.13 -1.61 26.29
CA PHE A 175 -0.65 -0.73 25.25
C PHE A 175 -0.21 -1.15 23.84
N GLY A 176 1.06 -1.48 23.67
CA GLY A 176 1.65 -1.93 22.40
C GLY A 176 1.04 -3.24 21.91
N THR A 177 0.78 -4.20 22.79
CA THR A 177 0.13 -5.48 22.41
C THR A 177 -1.35 -5.29 22.06
N SER A 178 -2.08 -4.45 22.82
CA SER A 178 -3.45 -4.07 22.48
C SER A 178 -3.52 -3.35 21.14
N GLN A 179 -2.63 -2.38 20.90
CA GLN A 179 -2.51 -1.68 19.63
C GLN A 179 -2.17 -2.64 18.49
N MET A 180 -1.21 -3.55 18.66
CA MET A 180 -0.81 -4.49 17.61
C MET A 180 -1.95 -5.45 17.23
N SER A 181 -2.77 -5.88 18.20
CA SER A 181 -3.86 -6.85 18.00
C SER A 181 -5.17 -6.23 17.49
N THR A 182 -5.28 -4.90 17.48
CA THR A 182 -6.51 -4.19 17.09
C THR A 182 -6.24 -3.14 16.00
N GLY A 183 -7.30 -2.55 15.45
CA GLY A 183 -7.15 -1.42 14.53
C GLY A 183 -6.65 -1.78 13.13
N ALA A 184 -5.84 -0.90 12.53
CA ALA A 184 -5.21 -1.13 11.24
C ALA A 184 -4.21 -2.29 11.32
N LYS A 185 -4.06 -3.04 10.22
CA LYS A 185 -3.00 -4.05 10.10
C LYS A 185 -1.66 -3.35 10.06
N LYS A 186 -0.82 -3.65 11.04
CA LYS A 186 0.53 -3.09 11.21
C LYS A 186 1.54 -4.22 11.07
N LEU A 187 2.78 -3.86 10.74
CA LEU A 187 3.89 -4.81 10.83
C LEU A 187 4.40 -4.89 12.27
N GLN A 188 4.58 -3.73 12.91
CA GLN A 188 5.13 -3.61 14.24
C GLN A 188 4.57 -2.36 14.92
N VAL A 189 4.52 -2.40 16.25
CA VAL A 189 4.41 -1.23 17.12
C VAL A 189 5.66 -1.23 17.99
N TYR A 190 6.34 -0.11 18.08
CA TYR A 190 7.53 0.01 18.91
C TYR A 190 7.52 1.28 19.74
N TYR A 191 8.17 1.20 20.89
CA TYR A 191 8.53 2.31 21.75
C TYR A 191 10.05 2.47 21.72
N VAL A 192 10.52 3.69 21.56
CA VAL A 192 11.92 4.04 21.71
C VAL A 192 12.05 5.08 22.82
N GLY A 193 12.95 4.83 23.76
CA GLY A 193 13.21 5.70 24.88
C GLY A 193 13.75 7.09 24.49
N PRO A 194 13.90 7.99 25.47
CA PRO A 194 14.44 9.33 25.23
C PRO A 194 15.86 9.27 24.67
N LYS A 195 16.34 10.36 24.08
CA LYS A 195 17.69 10.41 23.49
C LYS A 195 18.81 10.07 24.49
N ALA A 196 18.63 10.35 25.78
CA ALA A 196 19.58 9.99 26.82
C ALA A 196 19.67 8.47 27.11
N GLY A 197 18.62 7.71 26.79
CA GLY A 197 18.50 6.27 27.06
C GLY A 197 17.56 5.58 26.06
N PRO A 198 17.93 5.47 24.76
CA PRO A 198 17.04 4.99 23.72
C PRO A 198 16.96 3.46 23.71
N ILE A 199 16.40 2.88 24.78
CA ILE A 199 15.97 1.48 24.80
C ILE A 199 14.82 1.28 23.82
N MET A 200 14.68 0.07 23.27
CA MET A 200 13.63 -0.23 22.30
C MET A 200 12.73 -1.35 22.82
N ARG A 201 11.42 -1.13 22.76
CA ARG A 201 10.41 -2.19 22.92
C ARG A 201 9.64 -2.40 21.63
N THR A 202 9.49 -3.64 21.17
CA THR A 202 8.79 -3.94 19.89
C THR A 202 7.79 -5.08 20.05
N VAL A 203 6.62 -4.94 19.43
CA VAL A 203 5.59 -5.98 19.29
C VAL A 203 5.25 -6.14 17.81
N PRO A 204 5.14 -7.38 17.27
CA PRO A 204 5.32 -8.67 17.94
C PRO A 204 6.80 -9.00 18.20
N TYR A 205 7.05 -10.14 18.86
CA TYR A 205 8.41 -10.62 19.12
C TYR A 205 9.20 -10.79 17.80
N SER A 206 10.44 -10.33 17.79
CA SER A 206 11.44 -10.53 16.74
C SER A 206 12.84 -10.53 17.33
N ASP A 207 13.81 -11.17 16.65
CA ASP A 207 15.23 -11.09 17.02
C ASP A 207 15.83 -9.78 16.51
N GLN A 208 15.32 -8.68 17.06
CA GLN A 208 15.51 -7.32 16.57
C GLN A 208 16.97 -6.90 16.56
N ALA A 209 17.66 -7.06 17.70
CA ALA A 209 19.04 -6.63 17.85
C ALA A 209 19.99 -7.41 16.92
N GLN A 210 19.80 -8.73 16.82
CA GLN A 210 20.54 -9.57 15.88
C GLN A 210 20.27 -9.18 14.41
N THR A 211 19.05 -8.76 14.09
CA THR A 211 18.71 -8.30 12.74
C THR A 211 19.42 -6.99 12.42
N PHE A 212 19.53 -6.08 13.40
CA PHE A 212 20.31 -4.85 13.25
C PHE A 212 21.81 -5.10 13.08
N ASP A 213 22.40 -6.10 13.75
CA ASP A 213 23.80 -6.46 13.53
C ASP A 213 24.10 -6.80 12.05
N LYS A 214 23.14 -7.46 11.38
CA LYS A 214 23.30 -7.90 9.98
C LYS A 214 23.07 -6.77 8.97
N LEU A 215 22.11 -5.89 9.25
CA LEU A 215 21.57 -4.96 8.26
C LEU A 215 21.98 -3.50 8.51
N TYR A 216 22.37 -3.19 9.73
CA TYR A 216 22.73 -1.85 10.19
C TYR A 216 24.01 -1.89 11.03
N PRO A 217 25.16 -2.27 10.44
CA PRO A 217 26.41 -2.35 11.18
C PRO A 217 26.77 -1.00 11.82
N GLY A 218 27.08 -1.03 13.12
CA GLY A 218 27.39 0.15 13.93
C GLY A 218 26.21 0.74 14.70
N HIS A 219 25.01 0.15 14.62
CA HIS A 219 23.83 0.56 15.40
C HIS A 219 24.09 0.58 16.92
N ASP A 220 24.99 -0.28 17.40
CA ASP A 220 25.37 -0.45 18.81
C ASP A 220 26.49 0.52 19.28
N LYS A 221 26.96 1.41 18.41
CA LYS A 221 28.08 2.34 18.69
C LYS A 221 27.69 3.82 18.66
N ALA A 222 26.47 4.12 18.21
CA ALA A 222 25.95 5.47 18.12
C ALA A 222 24.55 5.52 18.75
N ASN A 223 24.12 6.72 19.15
CA ASN A 223 22.77 6.90 19.66
C ASN A 223 21.73 6.47 18.62
N PHE A 224 20.71 5.72 19.05
CA PHE A 224 19.67 5.20 18.17
C PHE A 224 19.03 6.30 17.29
N TRP A 225 18.64 7.43 17.90
CA TRP A 225 17.96 8.50 17.17
C TRP A 225 18.88 9.14 16.14
N ASP A 226 20.16 9.34 16.48
CA ASP A 226 21.15 9.89 15.55
C ASP A 226 21.48 8.93 14.40
N PHE A 227 21.45 7.62 14.67
CA PHE A 227 21.79 6.59 13.69
C PHE A 227 20.64 6.29 12.72
N PHE A 228 19.44 6.03 13.24
CA PHE A 228 18.29 5.59 12.42
C PHE A 228 17.44 6.75 11.91
N PHE A 229 17.29 7.82 12.71
CA PHE A 229 16.35 8.91 12.44
C PHE A 229 16.98 10.29 12.67
N PRO A 230 18.10 10.59 11.97
CA PRO A 230 18.87 11.80 12.22
C PRO A 230 18.02 13.06 12.05
N GLY A 231 18.04 13.94 13.06
CA GLY A 231 17.32 15.22 13.06
C GLY A 231 15.86 15.17 13.48
N VAL A 232 15.28 13.97 13.65
CA VAL A 232 13.87 13.83 14.09
C VAL A 232 13.69 14.33 15.52
N TYR A 233 14.54 13.86 16.44
CA TYR A 233 14.45 14.22 17.85
C TYR A 233 14.70 15.73 18.06
N GLU A 234 15.70 16.29 17.38
CA GLU A 234 16.00 17.73 17.39
C GLU A 234 14.84 18.55 16.81
N GLY A 235 14.18 18.01 15.78
CA GLY A 235 12.98 18.58 15.19
C GLY A 235 11.86 18.72 16.21
N TRP A 236 11.54 17.64 16.93
CA TRP A 236 10.53 17.64 17.98
C TRP A 236 10.86 18.61 19.11
N GLU A 237 12.10 18.61 19.60
CA GLU A 237 12.52 19.60 20.60
C GLU A 237 12.40 21.04 20.07
N GLY A 238 12.71 21.24 18.79
CA GLY A 238 12.50 22.51 18.10
C GLY A 238 11.04 22.95 18.10
N TRP A 239 10.11 22.02 17.85
CA TRP A 239 8.67 22.29 17.87
C TRP A 239 8.13 22.55 19.27
N ILE A 240 8.70 21.91 20.30
CA ILE A 240 8.37 22.23 21.70
C ILE A 240 8.81 23.66 22.03
N ARG A 241 10.03 24.05 21.63
CA ARG A 241 10.58 25.40 21.87
C ARG A 241 9.87 26.48 21.06
N LYS A 242 9.52 26.21 19.80
CA LYS A 242 8.82 27.13 18.90
C LYS A 242 7.64 26.42 18.24
N PRO A 243 6.47 26.39 18.90
CA PRO A 243 5.31 25.66 18.40
C PRO A 243 4.87 26.01 16.99
N ASP A 244 5.11 27.26 16.59
CA ASP A 244 4.73 27.75 15.28
C ASP A 244 5.61 27.27 14.13
N SER A 245 6.78 26.68 14.39
CA SER A 245 7.66 26.16 13.34
C SER A 245 7.26 24.78 12.82
N ARG A 246 6.17 24.19 13.34
CA ARG A 246 5.63 22.93 12.82
C ARG A 246 5.23 23.08 11.35
N PRO A 247 5.59 22.10 10.49
CA PRO A 247 5.16 22.10 9.09
C PRO A 247 3.64 22.01 8.94
N VAL A 248 2.98 21.25 9.81
CA VAL A 248 1.53 21.06 9.86
C VAL A 248 1.02 21.52 11.22
N LYS A 249 0.03 22.42 11.24
CA LYS A 249 -0.51 22.95 12.49
C LYS A 249 -1.41 21.91 13.15
N GLY A 250 -1.20 21.66 14.43
CA GLY A 250 -2.04 20.76 15.23
C GLY A 250 -1.77 19.27 15.01
N ASP A 251 -0.71 18.91 14.29
CA ASP A 251 -0.25 17.53 14.14
C ASP A 251 1.19 17.41 14.64
N ASP A 252 1.39 16.55 15.65
CA ASP A 252 2.71 16.22 16.19
C ASP A 252 3.28 14.93 15.58
N ILE A 253 2.53 14.26 14.70
CA ILE A 253 2.94 13.01 14.08
C ILE A 253 4.02 13.29 13.03
N THR A 254 5.10 12.51 13.10
CA THR A 254 6.13 12.48 12.07
C THR A 254 6.09 11.16 11.33
N ALA A 255 6.18 11.23 10.00
CA ALA A 255 6.25 10.05 9.16
C ALA A 255 7.57 10.02 8.39
N THR A 256 8.14 8.84 8.22
CA THR A 256 9.27 8.64 7.30
C THR A 256 8.79 8.71 5.85
N ALA A 257 9.69 9.05 4.92
CA ALA A 257 9.47 8.65 3.54
C ALA A 257 9.41 7.10 3.46
N PRO A 258 8.73 6.52 2.45
CA PRO A 258 8.72 5.07 2.27
C PRO A 258 10.16 4.52 2.13
N TYR A 259 10.51 3.52 2.92
CA TYR A 259 11.84 2.89 2.91
C TYR A 259 11.73 1.36 2.96
N ILE A 260 12.78 0.67 2.52
CA ILE A 260 12.82 -0.79 2.57
C ILE A 260 13.08 -1.21 4.01
N ASP A 261 12.11 -1.91 4.60
CA ASP A 261 12.25 -2.50 5.92
C ASP A 261 13.33 -3.58 5.92
N ALA A 262 14.24 -3.48 6.87
CA ALA A 262 15.29 -4.46 7.09
C ALA A 262 14.72 -5.83 7.50
N ILE A 263 13.61 -5.87 8.21
CA ILE A 263 13.07 -7.12 8.76
C ILE A 263 12.25 -7.86 7.70
N THR A 264 11.40 -7.15 6.96
CA THR A 264 10.46 -7.76 6.01
C THR A 264 10.87 -7.66 4.55
N GLY A 265 11.84 -6.80 4.19
CA GLY A 265 12.22 -6.52 2.81
C GLY A 265 11.15 -5.77 2.00
N LYS A 266 10.09 -5.29 2.66
CA LYS A 266 8.98 -4.56 2.04
C LYS A 266 9.18 -3.06 2.18
N LEU A 267 8.53 -2.30 1.30
CA LEU A 267 8.45 -0.85 1.45
C LEU A 267 7.49 -0.52 2.60
N ILE A 268 7.96 0.23 3.60
CA ILE A 268 7.21 0.60 4.79
C ILE A 268 7.27 2.10 5.04
N VAL A 269 6.31 2.60 5.81
CA VAL A 269 6.29 3.95 6.36
C VAL A 269 6.16 3.82 7.86
N SER A 270 7.02 4.50 8.60
CA SER A 270 6.97 4.55 10.06
C SER A 270 6.36 5.87 10.49
N PHE A 271 5.44 5.80 11.44
CA PHE A 271 4.77 6.94 12.07
C PHE A 271 5.20 7.00 13.53
N PHE A 272 5.60 8.18 13.98
CA PHE A 272 5.99 8.50 15.35
C PHE A 272 5.06 9.57 15.90
#